data_AF-A0A849V649-F1
#
_entry.id   AF-A0A849V649-F1
#
_cell.length_a   1.000
_cell.length_b   1.000
_cell.length_c   1.000
_cell.angle_alpha   90.00
_cell.angle_beta   90.00
_cell.angle_gamma   90.00
#
_symmetry.space_group_name_H-M   'P 1'
#
loop_
_entity.id
_entity.type
_entity.pdbx_description
1 polymer ?
#
loop_
_entity_poly.entity_id
_entity_poly.type
_entity_poly.pdbx_seq_one_letter_code
_entity_poly.pdbx_strand_id
1 'polypeptide(L)' 'MNIENRITYNPLQCGGKPCVRGMRIRVADILQMLGEGVSVEEILQDFPDLEQDDIRACLLYAARRANLERLVA' A
#
# COMPACT_ATOMS: atom_id res chain seq x y z
N MET A 1 -9.81 12.07 -5.28
CA MET A 1 -9.44 11.54 -3.96
C MET A 1 -7.92 11.54 -3.84
N ASN A 2 -7.36 12.11 -2.77
CA ASN A 2 -5.91 12.17 -2.58
C ASN A 2 -5.40 10.80 -2.12
N ILE A 3 -4.65 10.11 -2.98
CA ILE A 3 -3.99 8.81 -2.70
C ILE A 3 -3.11 8.89 -1.43
N GLU A 4 -2.61 10.09 -1.13
CA GLU A 4 -1.70 10.38 -0.02
C GLU A 4 -2.31 10.13 1.37
N ASN A 5 -3.64 10.19 1.50
CA ASN A 5 -4.35 9.98 2.77
C ASN A 5 -4.75 8.51 3.01
N ARG A 6 -4.44 7.61 2.08
CA ARG A 6 -4.80 6.19 2.20
C ARG A 6 -3.79 5.39 3.03
N ILE A 7 -2.59 5.92 3.25
CA ILE A 7 -1.59 5.31 4.14
C ILE A 7 -1.62 6.01 5.49
N THR A 8 -1.83 5.23 6.54
CA THR A 8 -1.93 5.69 7.92
C THR A 8 -0.76 5.21 8.75
N TYR A 9 -0.42 6.00 9.75
CA TYR A 9 0.59 5.68 10.75
C TYR A 9 -0.05 5.75 12.12
N ASN A 10 -0.09 4.62 12.79
CA ASN A 10 -0.56 4.56 14.16
C ASN A 10 0.48 3.79 14.98
N PRO A 11 1.15 4.43 15.96
CA PRO A 11 2.18 3.77 16.77
C PRO A 11 1.65 2.56 17.55
N LEU A 12 0.34 2.50 17.82
CA LEU A 12 -0.32 1.38 18.50
C LEU A 12 -0.77 0.26 17.53
N GLN A 13 -0.59 0.45 16.23
CA GLN A 13 -1.00 -0.48 15.18
C GLN A 13 0.23 -1.00 14.43
N CYS A 14 0.32 -2.31 14.25
CA CYS A 14 1.40 -2.95 13.48
C CYS A 14 2.83 -2.53 13.90
N GLY A 15 3.03 -2.13 15.16
CA GLY A 15 4.31 -1.64 15.68
C GLY A 15 4.74 -0.30 15.07
N GLY A 16 3.80 0.58 14.73
CA GLY A 16 4.08 1.89 14.11
C GLY A 16 4.44 1.83 12.63
N LYS A 17 4.25 0.68 11.99
CA LYS A 17 4.49 0.51 10.56
C LYS A 17 3.37 1.18 9.74
N PRO A 18 3.67 1.68 8.51
CA PRO A 18 2.66 2.22 7.61
C PRO A 18 1.63 1.15 7.24
N CYS A 19 0.35 1.47 7.42
CA CYS A 19 -0.78 0.60 7.15
C CYS A 19 -1.79 1.25 6.21
N VAL A 20 -2.55 0.43 5.49
CA VAL A 20 -3.70 0.91 4.71
C VAL A 20 -4.76 1.49 5.64
N ARG A 21 -5.41 2.59 5.23
CA ARG A 21 -6.37 3.37 6.02
C ARG A 21 -7.42 2.51 6.72
N GLY A 22 -7.45 2.57 8.05
CA GLY A 22 -8.44 1.83 8.85
C GLY A 22 -8.24 0.31 8.86
N MET A 23 -7.18 -0.20 8.26
CA MET A 23 -6.88 -1.63 8.15
C MET A 23 -5.61 -1.97 8.89
N ARG A 24 -5.50 -3.21 9.39
CA ARG A 24 -4.25 -3.75 9.97
C ARG A 24 -3.37 -4.45 8.93
N ILE A 25 -3.45 -4.00 7.67
CA ILE A 25 -2.65 -4.49 6.56
C ILE A 25 -1.50 -3.52 6.34
N ARG A 26 -0.26 -4.00 6.44
CA ARG A 26 0.92 -3.13 6.29
C ARG A 26 1.17 -2.91 4.80
N VAL A 27 1.72 -1.73 4.48
CA VAL A 27 2.16 -1.45 3.11
C VAL A 27 3.18 -2.50 2.63
N ALA A 28 4.07 -2.94 3.52
CA ALA A 28 5.05 -3.98 3.21
C ALA A 28 4.42 -5.32 2.79
N ASP A 29 3.28 -5.70 3.37
CA ASP A 29 2.61 -6.97 3.05
C ASP A 29 2.04 -6.93 1.63
N ILE A 30 1.39 -5.82 1.26
CA ILE A 30 0.89 -5.60 -0.10
C ILE A 30 2.04 -5.63 -1.11
N LEU A 31 3.15 -4.94 -0.82
CA LEU A 31 4.31 -4.91 -1.72
C LEU A 31 4.96 -6.28 -1.85
N GLN A 32 4.99 -7.08 -0.78
CA GLN A 32 5.52 -8.44 -0.81
C GLN A 32 4.66 -9.35 -1.70
N MET A 33 3.34 -9.34 -1.53
CA MET A 33 2.43 -10.12 -2.38
C MET A 33 2.57 -9.75 -3.87
N LEU A 34 2.64 -8.45 -4.16
CA LEU A 34 2.89 -7.98 -5.53
C LEU A 34 4.25 -8.44 -6.07
N GLY A 35 5.29 -8.44 -5.22
CA GLY A 35 6.63 -8.93 -5.57
C GLY A 35 6.69 -10.46 -5.79
N GLU A 36 5.81 -11.21 -5.12
CA GLU A 36 5.62 -12.65 -5.29
C GLU A 36 4.77 -12.99 -6.53
N GLY A 37 4.22 -11.97 -7.22
CA GLY A 37 3.46 -12.12 -8.45
C GLY A 37 1.95 -12.29 -8.26
N VAL A 38 1.44 -12.09 -7.04
CA VAL A 38 -0.01 -12.08 -6.78
C VAL A 38 -0.65 -10.91 -7.52
N SER A 39 -1.72 -11.16 -8.26
CA SER A 39 -2.41 -10.12 -9.02
C SER A 39 -3.17 -9.16 -8.10
N VAL A 40 -3.43 -7.95 -8.61
CA VAL A 40 -4.22 -6.95 -7.89
C VAL A 40 -5.64 -7.47 -7.64
N GLU A 41 -6.20 -8.19 -8.60
CA GLU A 41 -7.52 -8.79 -8.53
C GLU A 41 -7.62 -9.84 -7.41
N GLU A 42 -6.63 -10.73 -7.30
CA GLU A 42 -6.55 -11.73 -6.22
C GLU A 42 -6.43 -11.05 -4.85
N ILE A 43 -5.59 -10.03 -4.71
CA ILE A 43 -5.46 -9.27 -3.45
C ILE A 43 -6.81 -8.63 -3.07
N LEU A 44 -7.54 -8.06 -4.02
CA LEU A 44 -8.86 -7.46 -3.76
C LEU A 44 -9.94 -8.51 -3.43
N GLN A 45 -9.80 -9.73 -3.93
CA GLN A 45 -10.67 -10.86 -3.57
C GLN A 45 -10.42 -11.33 -2.13
N ASP A 46 -9.16 -11.42 -1.73
CA ASP A 46 -8.78 -11.82 -0.37
C ASP A 46 -9.08 -10.74 0.68
N PHE A 47 -9.04 -9.46 0.27
CA PHE A 47 -9.28 -8.30 1.11
C PHE A 47 -10.40 -7.42 0.52
N PRO A 48 -11.69 -7.77 0.71
CA PRO A 48 -12.82 -7.07 0.07
C PRO A 48 -13.01 -5.62 0.53
N ASP A 49 -12.46 -5.24 1.67
CA ASP A 49 -12.45 -3.86 2.19
C ASP A 49 -11.35 -2.99 1.54
N LEU A 50 -10.42 -3.61 0.80
CA LEU A 50 -9.33 -2.94 0.12
C LEU A 50 -9.85 -2.40 -1.22
N GLU A 51 -9.42 -1.19 -1.58
CA GLU A 51 -9.72 -0.62 -2.89
C GLU A 51 -8.46 -0.62 -3.77
N GLN A 52 -8.67 -0.63 -5.08
CA GLN A 52 -7.55 -0.55 -6.04
C GLN A 52 -6.67 0.69 -5.81
N ASP A 53 -7.26 1.80 -5.37
CA ASP A 53 -6.51 3.02 -5.01
C ASP A 53 -5.69 2.88 -3.74
N ASP A 54 -6.04 1.97 -2.82
CA ASP A 54 -5.21 1.66 -1.64
C ASP A 54 -3.93 0.92 -2.08
N ILE A 55 -4.01 0.02 -3.04
CA ILE A 55 -2.84 -0.64 -3.63
C ILE A 55 -1.96 0.37 -4.38
N ARG A 56 -2.55 1.28 -5.15
CA ARG A 56 -1.81 2.40 -5.78
C ARG A 56 -1.12 3.27 -4.74
N ALA A 57 -1.75 3.52 -3.60
CA ALA A 57 -1.15 4.27 -2.49
C ALA A 57 0.07 3.56 -1.91
N CYS A 58 0.00 2.24 -1.73
CA CYS A 58 1.13 1.42 -1.29
C CYS A 58 2.33 1.54 -2.24
N LEU A 59 2.09 1.44 -3.56
CA LEU A 59 3.13 1.58 -4.57
C LEU A 59 3.75 2.98 -4.60
N LEU A 60 2.91 4.03 -4.57
CA LEU A 60 3.40 5.41 -4.56
C LEU A 60 4.19 5.72 -3.29
N TYR A 61 3.74 5.19 -2.15
CA TYR A 61 4.46 5.27 -0.89
C TYR A 61 5.85 4.64 -0.99
N ALA A 62 5.94 3.43 -1.57
CA ALA A 62 7.20 2.74 -1.78
C ALA A 62 8.14 3.53 -2.70
N ALA A 63 7.62 4.02 -3.83
CA ALA A 63 8.39 4.80 -4.79
C ALA A 63 8.98 6.08 -4.16
N ARG A 64 8.18 6.80 -3.36
CA ARG A 64 8.63 7.97 -2.61
C ARG A 64 9.72 7.62 -1.60
N ARG A 65 9.59 6.50 -0.87
CA ARG A 65 10.59 6.08 0.12
C ARG A 65 11.89 5.57 -0.47
N ALA A 66 11.83 4.98 -1.65
CA ALA A 66 13.00 4.57 -2.39
C ALA A 66 13.67 5.73 -3.14
N ASN A 67 13.17 6.97 -2.98
CA ASN A 67 13.61 8.16 -3.73
C ASN A 67 13.66 7.89 -5.24
N LEU A 68 12.70 7.13 -5.77
CA LEU A 68 12.60 6.91 -7.20
C LEU A 68 12.21 8.23 -7.84
N GLU A 69 13.14 8.82 -8.60
CA GLU A 69 12.84 9.99 -9.41
C GLU A 69 11.81 9.62 -10.46
N ARG A 70 10.83 10.50 -10.67
CA ARG A 70 9.85 10.30 -11.73
C ARG A 70 10.63 10.32 -13.05
N LEU A 71 10.72 9.15 -13.70
CA LEU A 71 11.21 9.06 -15.07
C LEU A 71 10.24 9.86 -15.95
N VAL A 72 10.71 11.00 -16.44
CA VAL A 72 10.00 11.80 -17.45
C VAL A 72 10.39 11.21 -18.80
N ALA A 73 9.43 10.57 -19.47
CA ALA A 73 9.57 10.13 -20.86
C ALA A 73 8.88 11.13 -21.79
#